data_AF-A0A522VRB5-F1
#
_entry.id   AF-A0A522VRB5-F1
#
_cell.length_a   1.000
_cell.length_b   1.000
_cell.length_c   1.000
_cell.angle_alpha   90.00
_cell.angle_beta   90.00
_cell.angle_gamma   90.00
#
_symmetry.space_group_name_H-M   'P 1'
#
loop_
_entity.id
_entity.type
_entity.pdbx_description
1 polymer ?
#
loop_
_entity_poly.entity_id
_entity_poly.type
_entity_poly.pdbx_seq_one_letter_code
_entity_poly.pdbx_strand_id
1 'polypeptide(L)'
;MSILSGCVSKAWFQRDHSPSRIVLAKGFTLIELVMVIAITGIIAAAIGQLIGGQMASYQNLTERAALVQMAQNAIRRMERDIHHALPYSVQITNGGNSIAVLNVAEGTRYRLEPRLDKRDIAAILNGVSQTTPIVVTTTVAHGFATGDKVTIKDIYDTAASLIAFRNEANPWTITVIDGTHFSLDGSVAPANPYDETAPPGYTEKVLGDPLSFATGVFSCPDATFDVVGNLAVSTADNIDRLWVVVRNANEAGQDAWAGVGVNPPQANVAVVTALAPGGSDDGAGSDRLTISNLNLTSGLCAFPRESDGQRLYFVDRPIQFTCPGDGTLLKVIDYLAAPPYWNADPLSTLLATQVASCNFSVSTLGNNPPLVTISLTLTSPSGESVNITSQASIDNGI
;
A
#
# COMPACT_ATOMS: atom_id res chain seq x y z
N MET A 1 42.32 15.51 -54.22
CA MET A 1 42.88 16.40 -53.18
C MET A 1 44.01 15.60 -52.51
N SER A 2 45.24 15.46 -53.03
CA SER A 2 46.23 16.48 -53.45
C SER A 2 46.37 17.54 -52.35
N ILE A 3 47.52 17.88 -51.74
CA ILE A 3 48.93 17.98 -52.18
C ILE A 3 49.78 18.04 -50.86
N LEU A 4 50.97 17.42 -50.68
CA LEU A 4 52.36 17.95 -50.82
C LEU A 4 53.28 16.94 -50.10
N SER A 5 54.34 16.34 -50.63
CA SER A 5 55.48 16.78 -51.46
C SER A 5 56.52 17.64 -50.73
N GLY A 6 57.77 17.16 -50.74
CA GLY A 6 59.01 17.86 -50.37
C GLY A 6 59.67 17.28 -49.11
N CYS A 7 60.97 16.99 -49.03
CA CYS A 7 62.08 17.16 -49.95
C CYS A 7 63.22 16.24 -49.47
N VAL A 8 63.82 15.48 -50.38
CA VAL A 8 65.07 14.74 -50.12
C VAL A 8 66.21 15.75 -50.13
N SER A 9 66.97 15.86 -49.04
CA SER A 9 68.29 16.49 -49.05
C SER A 9 69.33 15.47 -48.61
N LYS A 10 70.18 15.09 -49.56
CA LYS A 10 71.45 14.42 -49.34
C LYS A 10 72.33 15.30 -48.45
N ALA A 11 72.76 14.79 -47.30
CA ALA A 11 73.91 15.30 -46.58
C ALA A 11 74.84 14.12 -46.25
N TRP A 12 75.88 14.02 -47.08
CA TRP A 12 77.22 13.48 -46.85
C TRP A 12 77.46 12.72 -45.53
N PHE A 13 77.72 11.42 -45.67
CA PHE A 13 78.28 10.56 -44.64
C PHE A 13 79.75 10.93 -44.43
N GLN A 14 80.04 11.77 -43.45
CA GLN A 14 81.38 12.11 -43.00
C GLN A 14 81.76 11.14 -41.87
N ARG A 15 82.72 10.26 -42.16
CA ARG A 15 83.23 9.25 -41.23
C ARG A 15 84.24 9.93 -40.31
N ASP A 16 83.77 10.50 -39.19
CA ASP A 16 84.66 10.93 -38.12
C ASP A 16 85.19 9.70 -37.38
N HIS A 17 86.45 9.37 -37.66
CA HIS A 17 87.24 8.45 -36.84
C HIS A 17 87.70 9.19 -35.58
N SER A 18 86.78 9.41 -34.64
CA SER A 18 87.17 9.73 -33.26
C SER A 18 87.82 8.50 -32.64
N PRO A 19 89.03 8.58 -32.07
CA PRO A 19 89.64 7.46 -31.38
C PRO A 19 88.73 7.08 -30.21
N SER A 20 88.20 5.86 -30.25
CA SER A 20 87.53 5.23 -29.12
C SER A 20 88.50 5.23 -27.95
N ARG A 21 88.31 6.17 -27.01
CA ARG A 21 88.93 6.06 -25.69
C ARG A 21 88.40 4.78 -25.08
N ILE A 22 89.24 3.74 -25.08
CA ILE A 22 89.01 2.54 -24.29
C ILE A 22 89.04 3.01 -22.84
N VAL A 23 87.85 3.24 -22.28
CA VAL A 23 87.69 3.41 -20.84
C VAL A 23 88.14 2.08 -20.25
N LEU A 24 89.31 2.10 -19.60
CA LEU A 24 89.80 0.97 -18.82
C LEU A 24 88.69 0.59 -17.84
N ALA A 25 88.04 -0.55 -18.06
CA ALA A 25 87.02 -1.05 -17.16
C ALA A 25 87.70 -1.30 -15.81
N LYS A 26 87.52 -0.37 -14.87
CA LYS A 26 87.90 -0.60 -13.47
C LYS A 26 87.05 -1.78 -13.00
N GLY A 27 87.70 -2.92 -12.76
CA GLY A 27 87.03 -4.09 -12.20
C GLY A 27 86.39 -3.72 -10.86
N PHE A 28 85.14 -4.15 -10.66
CA PHE A 28 84.44 -4.01 -9.40
C PHE A 28 85.22 -4.72 -8.30
N THR A 29 85.38 -4.05 -7.15
CA THR A 29 86.00 -4.68 -5.99
C THR A 29 85.01 -5.63 -5.33
N LEU A 30 85.49 -6.74 -4.74
CA LEU A 30 84.61 -7.70 -4.06
C LEU A 30 83.80 -7.03 -2.94
N ILE A 31 84.39 -6.04 -2.25
CA ILE A 31 83.71 -5.25 -1.22
C ILE A 31 82.54 -4.43 -1.78
N GLU A 32 82.69 -3.87 -2.98
CA GLU A 32 81.66 -3.08 -3.66
C GLU A 32 80.48 -3.96 -4.09
N LEU A 33 80.75 -5.18 -4.56
CA LEU A 33 79.70 -6.16 -4.84
C LEU A 33 78.95 -6.55 -3.56
N VAL A 34 79.69 -6.85 -2.49
CA VAL A 34 79.11 -7.31 -1.20
C VAL A 34 78.27 -6.21 -0.55
N MET A 35 78.71 -4.95 -0.56
CA MET A 35 77.90 -3.85 -0.01
C MET A 35 76.64 -3.63 -0.84
N VAL A 36 76.71 -3.76 -2.17
CA VAL A 36 75.55 -3.55 -3.04
C VAL A 36 74.47 -4.59 -2.77
N ILE A 37 74.83 -5.88 -2.78
CA ILE A 37 73.82 -6.94 -2.54
C ILE A 37 73.21 -6.82 -1.13
N ALA A 38 74.02 -6.44 -0.12
CA ALA A 38 73.55 -6.24 1.24
C ALA A 38 72.57 -5.07 1.35
N ILE A 39 72.92 -3.91 0.78
CA ILE A 39 72.07 -2.71 0.79
C ILE A 39 70.78 -2.95 0.00
N THR A 40 70.88 -3.55 -1.20
CA THR A 40 69.68 -3.86 -2.00
C THR A 40 68.77 -4.87 -1.31
N GLY A 41 69.32 -5.83 -0.56
CA GLY A 41 68.53 -6.80 0.20
C GLY A 41 67.74 -6.16 1.34
N ILE A 42 68.37 -5.27 2.11
CA ILE A 42 67.71 -4.52 3.19
C ILE A 42 66.61 -3.61 2.63
N ILE A 43 66.91 -2.88 1.56
CA ILE A 43 65.95 -1.97 0.92
C ILE A 43 64.77 -2.75 0.32
N ALA A 44 65.03 -3.85 -0.40
CA ALA A 44 63.99 -4.68 -0.98
C ALA A 44 63.06 -5.28 0.09
N ALA A 45 63.60 -5.73 1.22
CA ALA A 45 62.81 -6.22 2.34
C ALA A 45 61.93 -5.12 2.96
N ALA A 46 62.47 -3.92 3.17
CA ALA A 46 61.71 -2.79 3.71
C ALA A 46 60.59 -2.32 2.77
N ILE A 47 60.86 -2.23 1.47
CA ILE A 47 59.87 -1.83 0.45
C ILE A 47 58.78 -2.91 0.29
N GLY A 48 59.15 -4.20 0.35
CA GLY A 48 58.20 -5.31 0.19
C GLY A 48 57.08 -5.30 1.23
N GLN A 49 57.40 -4.99 2.49
CA GLN A 49 56.40 -4.89 3.56
C GLN A 49 55.46 -3.70 3.37
N LEU A 50 55.99 -2.59 2.85
CA LEU A 50 55.24 -1.36 2.63
C LEU A 50 54.23 -1.52 1.49
N ILE A 51 54.61 -2.20 0.40
CA ILE A 51 53.71 -2.45 -0.74
C ILE A 51 52.62 -3.46 -0.37
N GLY A 52 52.95 -4.53 0.35
CA GLY A 52 51.99 -5.56 0.75
C GLY A 52 50.86 -5.03 1.64
N GLY A 53 51.22 -4.18 2.62
CA GLY A 53 50.23 -3.55 3.50
C GLY A 53 49.28 -2.59 2.77
N GLN A 54 49.80 -1.83 1.79
CA GLN A 54 48.97 -0.90 1.02
C GLN A 54 47.98 -1.63 0.11
N MET A 55 48.41 -2.72 -0.56
CA MET A 55 47.51 -3.51 -1.42
C MET A 55 46.36 -4.16 -0.63
N ALA A 56 46.62 -4.66 0.58
CA ALA A 56 45.58 -5.21 1.46
C ALA A 56 44.57 -4.12 1.90
N SER A 57 45.04 -2.89 2.15
CA SER A 57 44.15 -1.77 2.47
C SER A 57 43.21 -1.41 1.33
N TYR A 58 43.67 -1.49 0.07
CA TYR A 58 42.81 -1.23 -1.09
C TYR A 58 41.74 -2.31 -1.27
N GLN A 59 42.07 -3.58 -1.02
CA GLN A 59 41.12 -4.69 -1.10
C GLN A 59 39.98 -4.52 -0.09
N ASN A 60 40.32 -4.22 1.17
CA ASN A 60 39.33 -3.93 2.22
C ASN A 60 38.42 -2.75 1.83
N LEU A 61 38.97 -1.68 1.25
CA LEU A 61 38.14 -0.56 0.81
C LEU A 61 37.14 -0.95 -0.29
N THR A 62 37.56 -1.78 -1.24
CA THR A 62 36.68 -2.24 -2.32
C THR A 62 35.62 -3.24 -1.83
N GLU A 63 35.98 -4.14 -0.91
CA GLU A 63 35.05 -5.09 -0.29
C GLU A 63 33.99 -4.36 0.51
N ARG A 64 34.39 -3.45 1.40
CA ARG A 64 33.46 -2.59 2.13
C ARG A 64 32.50 -1.84 1.23
N ALA A 65 33.02 -1.24 0.15
CA ALA A 65 32.20 -0.48 -0.77
C ALA A 65 31.14 -1.37 -1.43
N ALA A 66 31.50 -2.59 -1.81
CA ALA A 66 30.57 -3.56 -2.37
C ALA A 66 29.49 -3.99 -1.35
N LEU A 67 29.87 -4.28 -0.10
CA LEU A 67 28.92 -4.62 0.97
C LEU A 67 27.95 -3.46 1.25
N VAL A 68 28.46 -2.23 1.35
CA VAL A 68 27.63 -1.04 1.57
C VAL A 68 26.63 -0.86 0.43
N GLN A 69 27.07 -0.95 -0.82
CA GLN A 69 26.19 -0.80 -1.98
C GLN A 69 25.11 -1.88 -2.03
N MET A 70 25.47 -3.13 -1.73
CA MET A 70 24.52 -4.24 -1.67
C MET A 70 23.46 -4.02 -0.59
N ALA A 71 23.90 -3.71 0.63
CA ALA A 71 23.00 -3.45 1.76
C ALA A 71 22.07 -2.26 1.49
N GLN A 72 22.60 -1.15 0.95
CA GLN A 72 21.79 0.02 0.62
C GLN A 72 20.79 -0.24 -0.51
N ASN A 73 21.15 -1.02 -1.53
CA ASN A 73 20.21 -1.40 -2.59
C ASN A 73 19.07 -2.26 -2.05
N ALA A 74 19.38 -3.22 -1.18
CA ALA A 74 18.39 -4.04 -0.51
C ALA A 74 17.46 -3.20 0.37
N ILE A 75 18.03 -2.32 1.21
CA ILE A 75 17.27 -1.42 2.09
C ILE A 75 16.36 -0.49 1.28
N ARG A 76 16.87 0.20 0.26
CA ARG A 76 16.03 1.08 -0.59
C ARG A 76 14.86 0.34 -1.24
N ARG A 77 15.05 -0.95 -1.58
CA ARG A 77 13.95 -1.76 -2.13
C ARG A 77 12.93 -2.09 -1.06
N MET A 78 13.36 -2.50 0.13
CA MET A 78 12.49 -2.74 1.29
C MET A 78 11.72 -1.49 1.69
N GLU A 79 12.38 -0.33 1.78
CA GLU A 79 11.76 0.95 2.14
C GLU A 79 10.65 1.34 1.16
N ARG A 80 10.88 1.20 -0.15
CA ARG A 80 9.83 1.47 -1.15
C ARG A 80 8.61 0.58 -0.95
N ASP A 81 8.81 -0.72 -0.72
CA ASP A 81 7.70 -1.64 -0.46
C ASP A 81 6.99 -1.30 0.87
N ILE A 82 7.74 -0.92 1.92
CA ILE A 82 7.20 -0.55 3.23
C ILE A 82 6.43 0.78 3.19
N HIS A 83 6.86 1.76 2.40
CA HIS A 83 6.14 3.01 2.24
C HIS A 83 4.73 2.79 1.70
N HIS A 84 4.57 1.82 0.80
CA HIS A 84 3.28 1.41 0.24
C HIS A 84 2.56 0.34 1.07
N ALA A 85 3.04 -0.02 2.25
CA ALA A 85 2.39 -1.03 3.08
C ALA A 85 1.06 -0.49 3.63
N LEU A 86 0.01 -1.29 3.68
CA LEU A 86 -1.27 -0.96 4.31
C LEU A 86 -1.03 -0.55 5.77
N PRO A 87 -1.64 0.54 6.27
CA PRO A 87 -1.44 0.98 7.64
C PRO A 87 -1.79 -0.16 8.62
N TYR A 88 -1.04 -0.31 9.71
CA TYR A 88 -1.20 -1.40 10.69
C TYR A 88 -1.04 -2.83 10.15
N SER A 89 -0.50 -3.04 8.93
CA SER A 89 -0.27 -4.38 8.38
C SER A 89 1.13 -4.95 8.64
N VAL A 90 2.01 -4.26 9.37
CA VAL A 90 3.37 -4.76 9.60
C VAL A 90 3.34 -5.89 10.62
N GLN A 91 3.86 -7.04 10.23
CA GLN A 91 4.12 -8.17 11.12
C GLN A 91 5.61 -8.47 11.17
N ILE A 92 6.13 -8.71 12.38
CA ILE A 92 7.51 -9.12 12.59
C ILE A 92 7.49 -10.53 13.14
N THR A 93 8.21 -11.42 12.47
CA THR A 93 8.27 -12.85 12.80
C THR A 93 9.71 -13.30 12.95
N ASN A 94 9.91 -14.57 13.35
CA ASN A 94 11.23 -15.18 13.52
C ASN A 94 12.19 -14.37 14.40
N GLY A 95 11.68 -13.81 15.51
CA GLY A 95 12.48 -13.06 16.47
C GLY A 95 13.09 -11.76 15.94
N GLY A 96 12.55 -11.19 14.85
CA GLY A 96 13.08 -9.99 14.20
C GLY A 96 13.85 -10.27 12.90
N ASN A 97 13.94 -11.52 12.46
CA ASN A 97 14.64 -11.88 11.23
C ASN A 97 13.75 -11.81 9.97
N SER A 98 12.45 -11.63 10.15
CA SER A 98 11.50 -11.53 9.05
C SER A 98 10.49 -10.42 9.33
N ILE A 99 10.15 -9.67 8.29
CA ILE A 99 9.09 -8.66 8.31
C ILE A 99 8.14 -8.93 7.15
N ALA A 100 6.84 -8.88 7.42
CA ALA A 100 5.78 -9.05 6.45
C ALA A 100 4.87 -7.83 6.42
N VAL A 101 4.42 -7.48 5.22
CA VAL A 101 3.52 -6.35 4.95
C VAL A 101 2.51 -6.70 3.87
N LEU A 102 1.38 -6.00 3.89
CA LEU A 102 0.41 -6.02 2.82
C LEU A 102 0.60 -4.76 1.98
N ASN A 103 0.88 -4.86 0.69
CA ASN A 103 1.12 -3.67 -0.12
C ASN A 103 -0.18 -3.11 -0.69
N VAL A 104 -0.36 -1.79 -0.61
CA VAL A 104 -1.44 -1.05 -1.26
C VAL A 104 -1.05 -0.82 -2.72
N ALA A 105 -1.85 -1.33 -3.65
CA ALA A 105 -1.70 -1.10 -5.08
C ALA A 105 -2.29 0.25 -5.48
N GLU A 106 -3.47 0.57 -4.95
CA GLU A 106 -4.21 1.80 -5.22
C GLU A 106 -5.11 2.10 -4.01
N GLY A 107 -5.55 3.34 -3.87
CA GLY A 107 -6.56 3.65 -2.88
C GLY A 107 -7.41 4.83 -3.28
N THR A 108 -8.65 4.78 -2.82
CA THR A 108 -9.73 5.68 -3.24
C THR A 108 -10.62 6.00 -2.05
N ARG A 109 -11.68 6.76 -2.28
CA ARG A 109 -12.75 6.97 -1.32
C ARG A 109 -14.02 6.30 -1.81
N TYR A 110 -14.68 5.58 -0.92
CA TYR A 110 -16.02 5.07 -1.19
C TYR A 110 -17.05 6.15 -0.84
N ARG A 111 -18.24 6.05 -1.43
CA ARG A 111 -19.36 6.91 -1.04
C ARG A 111 -20.05 6.25 0.16
N LEU A 112 -20.27 7.00 1.24
CA LEU A 112 -21.23 6.56 2.26
C LEU A 112 -22.64 6.88 1.78
N GLU A 113 -23.59 6.09 2.25
CA GLU A 113 -24.99 6.50 2.17
C GLU A 113 -25.09 7.91 2.78
N PRO A 114 -25.77 8.84 2.10
CA PRO A 114 -26.30 9.98 2.80
C PRO A 114 -27.12 9.43 3.97
N ARG A 115 -26.84 9.88 5.20
CA ARG A 115 -27.63 9.49 6.36
C ARG A 115 -29.03 10.10 6.21
N LEU A 116 -29.91 9.39 5.48
CA LEU A 116 -31.25 9.77 5.01
C LEU A 116 -31.52 11.29 4.97
N ASP A 117 -31.03 11.97 3.95
CA ASP A 117 -31.58 13.26 3.55
C ASP A 117 -32.64 13.05 2.45
N LYS A 118 -33.89 12.87 2.90
CA LYS A 118 -35.16 13.19 2.19
C LYS A 118 -35.50 12.46 0.89
N ARG A 119 -34.56 11.76 0.28
CA ARG A 119 -34.59 11.32 -1.11
C ARG A 119 -34.89 9.81 -1.25
N ASP A 120 -34.58 8.98 -0.23
CA ASP A 120 -34.90 7.54 -0.20
C ASP A 120 -36.34 7.20 0.25
N ILE A 121 -37.08 8.19 0.76
CA ILE A 121 -38.46 7.97 1.22
C ILE A 121 -39.37 7.64 0.03
N ALA A 122 -39.12 8.17 -1.17
CA ALA A 122 -40.06 8.08 -2.29
C ALA A 122 -40.23 6.66 -2.89
N ALA A 123 -39.21 5.82 -2.87
CA ALA A 123 -39.28 4.45 -3.42
C ALA A 123 -39.93 3.45 -2.44
N ILE A 124 -39.90 3.78 -1.15
CA ILE A 124 -40.36 2.93 -0.05
C ILE A 124 -41.72 3.41 0.46
N LEU A 125 -42.11 4.66 0.21
CA LEU A 125 -43.37 5.23 0.68
C LEU A 125 -44.58 4.65 -0.09
N ASN A 126 -45.39 3.87 0.60
CA ASN A 126 -46.65 3.32 0.07
C ASN A 126 -47.83 4.28 0.32
N GLY A 127 -47.75 5.12 1.35
CA GLY A 127 -48.80 6.08 1.69
C GLY A 127 -48.49 6.93 2.91
N VAL A 128 -49.20 8.06 3.03
CA VAL A 128 -49.14 8.97 4.17
C VAL A 128 -50.56 9.27 4.61
N SER A 129 -50.87 9.09 5.90
CA SER A 129 -52.21 9.36 6.43
C SER A 129 -52.49 10.86 6.53
N GLN A 130 -53.77 11.23 6.41
CA GLN A 130 -54.25 12.59 6.68
C GLN A 130 -54.71 12.76 8.14
N THR A 131 -54.10 12.02 9.06
CA THR A 131 -54.42 12.08 10.49
C THR A 131 -53.39 12.91 11.24
N THR A 132 -53.77 13.39 12.42
CA THR A 132 -52.83 14.01 13.37
C THR A 132 -52.69 13.04 14.55
N PRO A 133 -51.52 12.41 14.81
CA PRO A 133 -50.28 12.52 14.03
C PRO A 133 -50.36 11.81 12.66
N ILE A 134 -49.52 12.28 11.73
CA ILE A 134 -49.33 11.69 10.41
C ILE A 134 -48.68 10.32 10.59
N VAL A 135 -49.23 9.31 9.91
CA VAL A 135 -48.69 7.94 9.86
C VAL A 135 -48.13 7.72 8.46
N VAL A 136 -46.92 7.20 8.40
CA VAL A 136 -46.23 6.85 7.17
C VAL A 136 -46.29 5.34 7.01
N THR A 137 -46.73 4.90 5.83
CA THR A 137 -46.74 3.49 5.43
C THR A 137 -45.65 3.25 4.40
N THR A 138 -44.85 2.22 4.62
CA THR A 138 -43.79 1.81 3.72
C THR A 138 -44.08 0.46 3.05
N THR A 139 -43.56 0.24 1.84
CA THR A 139 -43.67 -1.01 1.08
C THR A 139 -42.71 -2.09 1.59
N VAL A 140 -41.66 -1.69 2.31
CA VAL A 140 -40.68 -2.56 2.98
C VAL A 140 -40.48 -2.13 4.43
N ALA A 141 -39.84 -2.97 5.23
CA ALA A 141 -39.61 -2.65 6.62
C ALA A 141 -38.70 -1.41 6.76
N HIS A 142 -39.13 -0.42 7.55
CA HIS A 142 -38.48 0.90 7.58
C HIS A 142 -37.28 1.01 8.55
N GLY A 143 -37.07 0.02 9.42
CA GLY A 143 -35.89 -0.05 10.30
C GLY A 143 -35.80 0.96 11.46
N PHE A 144 -36.70 1.95 11.53
CA PHE A 144 -36.78 2.91 12.66
C PHE A 144 -37.09 2.27 14.01
N ALA A 145 -36.67 2.95 15.08
CA ALA A 145 -37.03 2.67 16.46
C ALA A 145 -37.93 3.77 17.05
N THR A 146 -38.79 3.41 18.00
CA THR A 146 -39.60 4.40 18.74
C THR A 146 -38.68 5.32 19.54
N GLY A 147 -38.80 6.63 19.31
CA GLY A 147 -37.95 7.67 19.89
C GLY A 147 -37.02 8.36 18.89
N ASP A 148 -36.84 7.80 17.69
CA ASP A 148 -36.03 8.42 16.63
C ASP A 148 -36.56 9.82 16.25
N LYS A 149 -35.66 10.70 15.79
CA LYS A 149 -35.99 12.07 15.41
C LYS A 149 -35.91 12.26 13.91
N VAL A 150 -36.93 12.86 13.30
CA VAL A 150 -36.97 13.09 11.86
C VAL A 150 -37.21 14.57 11.51
N THR A 151 -36.47 15.04 10.51
CA THR A 151 -36.53 16.40 10.02
C THR A 151 -36.88 16.39 8.55
N ILE A 152 -37.97 17.06 8.16
CA ILE A 152 -38.48 17.15 6.80
C ILE A 152 -38.36 18.60 6.35
N LYS A 153 -37.70 18.80 5.20
CA LYS A 153 -37.28 20.14 4.76
C LYS A 153 -38.18 20.79 3.68
N ASP A 154 -38.87 19.99 2.86
CA ASP A 154 -39.71 20.43 1.74
C ASP A 154 -40.81 19.37 1.57
N ILE A 155 -42.07 19.82 1.64
CA ILE A 155 -43.25 19.05 1.28
C ILE A 155 -43.85 19.73 0.07
N TYR A 156 -44.11 18.97 -0.99
CA TYR A 156 -44.69 19.45 -2.24
C TYR A 156 -46.14 18.99 -2.34
N ASP A 157 -46.99 19.80 -2.95
CA ASP A 157 -48.32 19.35 -3.35
C ASP A 157 -48.25 18.49 -4.63
N THR A 158 -49.42 17.99 -5.05
CA THR A 158 -49.59 17.22 -6.28
C THR A 158 -49.22 17.99 -7.55
N ALA A 159 -49.08 19.32 -7.48
CA ALA A 159 -48.61 20.17 -8.57
C ALA A 159 -47.12 20.53 -8.45
N ALA A 160 -46.36 19.85 -7.59
CA ALA A 160 -44.96 20.13 -7.28
C ALA A 160 -44.70 21.55 -6.75
N SER A 161 -45.73 22.22 -6.22
CA SER A 161 -45.59 23.50 -5.54
C SER A 161 -45.14 23.27 -4.10
N LEU A 162 -44.10 24.00 -3.69
CA LEU A 162 -43.59 23.92 -2.32
C LEU A 162 -44.64 24.48 -1.34
N ILE A 163 -45.19 23.62 -0.46
CA ILE A 163 -46.19 24.02 0.55
C ILE A 163 -45.53 24.67 1.79
N ALA A 164 -44.20 24.76 1.82
CA ALA A 164 -43.41 25.35 2.91
C ALA A 164 -43.67 24.69 4.29
N PHE A 165 -43.29 23.41 4.42
CA PHE A 165 -43.16 22.74 5.71
C PHE A 165 -41.69 22.42 5.98
N ARG A 166 -41.11 23.11 6.98
CA ARG A 166 -39.81 22.81 7.60
C ARG A 166 -40.01 22.63 9.10
N ASN A 167 -39.64 21.47 9.64
CA ASN A 167 -39.59 21.25 11.10
C ASN A 167 -38.15 21.28 11.66
N GLU A 168 -37.21 21.92 10.96
CA GLU A 168 -35.79 22.00 11.34
C GLU A 168 -35.57 22.58 12.75
N ALA A 169 -36.44 23.48 13.22
CA ALA A 169 -36.37 24.03 14.57
C ALA A 169 -36.97 23.12 15.65
N ASN A 170 -37.85 22.18 15.28
CA ASN A 170 -38.56 21.26 16.18
C ASN A 170 -38.78 19.90 15.49
N PRO A 171 -37.77 19.01 15.49
CA PRO A 171 -37.86 17.72 14.81
C PRO A 171 -38.94 16.83 15.44
N TRP A 172 -39.67 16.10 14.60
CA TRP A 172 -40.73 15.21 15.04
C TRP A 172 -40.15 13.91 15.59
N THR A 173 -40.90 13.26 16.48
CA THR A 173 -40.48 11.99 17.09
C THR A 173 -41.19 10.85 16.37
N ILE A 174 -40.47 9.77 16.09
CA ILE A 174 -41.04 8.57 15.48
C ILE A 174 -41.59 7.67 16.59
N THR A 175 -42.83 7.21 16.43
CA THR A 175 -43.35 6.07 17.18
C THR A 175 -43.64 4.93 16.22
N VAL A 176 -42.95 3.80 16.40
CA VAL A 176 -43.09 2.63 15.54
C VAL A 176 -44.38 1.89 15.90
N ILE A 177 -45.22 1.66 14.90
CA ILE A 177 -46.47 0.91 15.05
C ILE A 177 -46.19 -0.56 14.73
N ASP A 178 -45.54 -0.82 13.59
CA ASP A 178 -45.05 -2.13 13.17
C ASP A 178 -43.85 -1.96 12.22
N GLY A 179 -43.37 -3.03 11.60
CA GLY A 179 -42.21 -2.97 10.71
C GLY A 179 -42.37 -2.08 9.48
N THR A 180 -43.60 -1.79 9.05
CA THR A 180 -43.96 -1.04 7.83
C THR A 180 -44.76 0.24 8.11
N HIS A 181 -45.02 0.56 9.37
CA HIS A 181 -45.83 1.69 9.78
C HIS A 181 -45.21 2.42 10.96
N PHE A 182 -45.11 3.74 10.87
CA PHE A 182 -44.67 4.59 11.97
C PHE A 182 -45.41 5.93 11.98
N SER A 183 -45.63 6.49 13.17
CA SER A 183 -46.22 7.83 13.34
C SER A 183 -45.16 8.91 13.54
N LEU A 184 -45.50 10.12 13.12
CA LEU A 184 -44.70 11.34 13.27
C LEU A 184 -45.30 12.21 14.36
N ASP A 185 -44.84 12.04 15.59
CA ASP A 185 -45.39 12.74 16.75
C ASP A 185 -44.95 14.21 16.76
N GLY A 186 -45.94 15.11 16.84
CA GLY A 186 -45.78 16.55 16.66
C GLY A 186 -46.11 17.06 15.25
N SER A 187 -46.44 16.16 14.31
CA SER A 187 -46.98 16.53 13.00
C SER A 187 -48.46 16.94 13.08
N VAL A 188 -48.93 17.71 12.10
CA VAL A 188 -50.33 18.13 11.95
C VAL A 188 -50.76 17.85 10.50
N ALA A 189 -51.91 17.20 10.32
CA ALA A 189 -52.41 16.89 8.98
C ALA A 189 -52.76 18.17 8.18
N PRO A 190 -52.56 18.18 6.85
CA PRO A 190 -52.95 19.30 6.01
C PRO A 190 -54.48 19.49 5.95
N ALA A 191 -54.93 20.73 5.82
CA ALA A 191 -56.36 21.10 5.93
C ALA A 191 -57.21 20.88 4.65
N ASN A 192 -56.70 20.26 3.58
CA ASN A 192 -57.42 20.11 2.30
C ASN A 192 -57.34 18.68 1.71
N PRO A 193 -58.46 17.98 1.38
CA PRO A 193 -58.48 16.53 1.11
C PRO A 193 -58.53 16.09 -0.38
N TYR A 194 -58.02 16.85 -1.36
CA TYR A 194 -58.24 16.51 -2.80
C TYR A 194 -57.00 15.97 -3.56
N ASP A 195 -57.11 14.69 -3.94
CA ASP A 195 -56.90 14.06 -5.27
C ASP A 195 -56.13 12.73 -5.19
N GLU A 196 -56.88 11.62 -5.34
CA GLU A 196 -56.45 10.23 -5.15
C GLU A 196 -56.09 9.53 -6.47
N THR A 197 -55.86 10.25 -7.58
CA THR A 197 -55.80 9.62 -8.93
C THR A 197 -54.46 9.68 -9.69
N ALA A 198 -53.32 9.94 -9.04
CA ALA A 198 -52.02 9.80 -9.71
C ALA A 198 -50.99 9.06 -8.83
N PRO A 199 -50.29 8.03 -9.36
CA PRO A 199 -49.19 7.41 -8.62
C PRO A 199 -48.01 8.38 -8.60
N PRO A 200 -47.39 8.70 -7.45
CA PRO A 200 -46.22 9.56 -7.44
C PRO A 200 -44.98 8.70 -7.75
N GLY A 201 -44.73 8.52 -9.04
CA GLY A 201 -43.41 8.20 -9.55
C GLY A 201 -42.47 9.37 -9.28
N TYR A 202 -41.76 9.30 -8.16
CA TYR A 202 -40.54 10.07 -7.94
C TYR A 202 -39.37 9.11 -8.07
N THR A 203 -38.90 8.90 -9.31
CA THR A 203 -37.59 8.30 -9.55
C THR A 203 -36.53 9.36 -9.30
N GLU A 204 -36.06 9.42 -8.08
CA GLU A 204 -34.76 9.98 -7.84
C GLU A 204 -33.70 9.02 -8.36
N LYS A 205 -32.95 9.48 -9.37
CA LYS A 205 -31.75 8.81 -9.82
C LYS A 205 -30.69 9.06 -8.75
N VAL A 206 -30.61 8.19 -7.73
CA VAL A 206 -29.47 8.10 -6.82
C VAL A 206 -28.27 7.76 -7.71
N LEU A 207 -27.45 8.76 -7.98
CA LEU A 207 -26.36 8.68 -8.94
C LEU A 207 -25.12 8.13 -8.24
N GLY A 208 -25.22 6.83 -7.98
CA GLY A 208 -24.15 5.96 -7.53
C GLY A 208 -24.50 5.20 -6.26
N ASP A 209 -24.01 3.96 -6.18
CA ASP A 209 -24.32 2.99 -5.14
C ASP A 209 -23.40 3.21 -3.93
N PRO A 210 -23.86 3.71 -2.77
CA PRO A 210 -22.98 3.88 -1.62
C PRO A 210 -22.54 2.54 -1.00
N LEU A 211 -21.43 2.54 -0.26
CA LEU A 211 -21.05 1.42 0.60
C LEU A 211 -21.65 1.57 2.00
N SER A 212 -22.35 0.54 2.43
CA SER A 212 -23.00 0.36 3.71
C SER A 212 -22.31 -0.73 4.52
N PHE A 213 -22.43 -0.60 5.84
CA PHE A 213 -21.68 -1.40 6.80
C PHE A 213 -22.62 -2.26 7.62
N ALA A 214 -22.17 -3.47 7.95
CA ALA A 214 -22.99 -4.41 8.70
C ALA A 214 -23.35 -3.85 10.09
N THR A 215 -24.65 -3.70 10.37
CA THR A 215 -25.17 -3.33 11.70
C THR A 215 -25.46 -4.55 12.59
N GLY A 216 -25.22 -5.76 12.07
CA GLY A 216 -25.43 -7.05 12.74
C GLY A 216 -24.69 -8.22 12.07
N VAL A 217 -24.81 -9.43 12.63
CA VAL A 217 -23.93 -10.59 12.30
C VAL A 217 -24.33 -11.34 11.01
N PHE A 218 -25.54 -11.15 10.45
CA PHE A 218 -26.10 -12.01 9.39
C PHE A 218 -26.71 -11.31 8.18
N SER A 219 -26.41 -10.02 7.95
CA SER A 219 -26.83 -9.32 6.72
C SER A 219 -25.65 -8.50 6.22
N CYS A 220 -25.16 -8.84 5.04
CA CYS A 220 -24.02 -8.19 4.39
C CYS A 220 -24.62 -7.22 3.39
N PRO A 221 -24.75 -5.94 3.75
CA PRO A 221 -25.69 -5.08 3.08
C PRO A 221 -25.27 -4.81 1.63
N ASP A 222 -23.97 -4.66 1.34
CA ASP A 222 -23.50 -4.41 -0.02
C ASP A 222 -22.53 -5.44 -0.58
N ALA A 223 -22.84 -5.88 -1.80
CA ALA A 223 -21.94 -6.63 -2.67
C ALA A 223 -21.45 -5.77 -3.86
N THR A 224 -22.06 -4.62 -4.06
CA THR A 224 -21.75 -3.64 -5.10
C THR A 224 -21.76 -2.24 -4.48
N PHE A 225 -20.85 -1.37 -4.90
CA PHE A 225 -20.84 0.04 -4.53
C PHE A 225 -19.94 0.85 -5.45
N ASP A 226 -20.09 2.16 -5.47
CA ASP A 226 -19.35 3.11 -6.27
C ASP A 226 -18.23 3.77 -5.45
N VAL A 227 -17.07 3.89 -6.09
CA VAL A 227 -15.91 4.63 -5.58
C VAL A 227 -15.72 5.93 -6.34
N VAL A 228 -15.09 6.89 -5.68
CA VAL A 228 -14.83 8.23 -6.25
C VAL A 228 -13.67 8.15 -7.24
N GLY A 229 -13.86 8.74 -8.42
CA GLY A 229 -12.87 8.74 -9.48
C GLY A 229 -12.87 7.46 -10.30
N ASN A 230 -12.06 7.47 -11.36
CA ASN A 230 -11.75 6.30 -12.14
C ASN A 230 -10.53 5.58 -11.55
N LEU A 231 -10.64 4.27 -11.37
CA LEU A 231 -9.55 3.45 -10.89
C LEU A 231 -8.55 3.20 -12.02
N ALA A 232 -7.27 3.30 -11.70
CA ALA A 232 -6.21 2.93 -12.64
C ALA A 232 -6.06 1.40 -12.76
N VAL A 233 -6.53 0.65 -11.76
CA VAL A 233 -6.64 -0.81 -11.79
C VAL A 233 -7.61 -1.25 -12.89
N SER A 234 -7.08 -1.97 -13.89
CA SER A 234 -7.89 -2.52 -14.99
C SER A 234 -8.45 -3.92 -14.68
N THR A 235 -9.62 -4.22 -15.26
CA THR A 235 -10.35 -5.49 -15.15
C THR A 235 -9.67 -6.69 -15.80
N ALA A 236 -8.66 -6.49 -16.65
CA ALA A 236 -8.16 -7.53 -17.54
C ALA A 236 -7.03 -8.39 -16.96
N ASP A 237 -6.23 -7.87 -16.02
CA ASP A 237 -5.00 -8.56 -15.57
C ASP A 237 -4.92 -8.80 -14.04
N ASN A 238 -5.76 -8.14 -13.21
CA ASN A 238 -5.52 -8.09 -11.76
C ASN A 238 -6.73 -8.33 -10.84
N ILE A 239 -7.97 -8.44 -11.33
CA ILE A 239 -9.14 -8.53 -10.43
C ILE A 239 -9.12 -9.78 -9.55
N ASP A 240 -8.61 -10.90 -10.08
CA ASP A 240 -8.46 -12.12 -9.30
C ASP A 240 -7.52 -11.86 -8.10
N ARG A 241 -6.42 -11.14 -8.30
CA ARG A 241 -5.37 -10.91 -7.29
C ARG A 241 -5.64 -9.75 -6.33
N LEU A 242 -6.64 -8.93 -6.62
CA LEU A 242 -6.89 -7.70 -5.91
C LEU A 242 -8.02 -7.85 -4.90
N TRP A 243 -7.77 -7.39 -3.70
CA TRP A 243 -8.75 -7.36 -2.64
C TRP A 243 -8.79 -5.98 -2.01
N VAL A 244 -9.90 -5.69 -1.36
CA VAL A 244 -10.18 -4.37 -0.82
C VAL A 244 -10.25 -4.41 0.69
N VAL A 245 -9.73 -3.35 1.30
CA VAL A 245 -9.69 -3.12 2.74
C VAL A 245 -10.24 -1.74 3.00
N VAL A 246 -11.23 -1.65 3.89
CA VAL A 246 -11.78 -0.35 4.29
C VAL A 246 -11.02 0.19 5.49
N ARG A 247 -10.86 -0.60 6.56
CA ARG A 247 -10.23 -0.11 7.81
C ARG A 247 -9.30 -1.10 8.48
N ASN A 248 -8.00 -1.05 8.22
CA ASN A 248 -7.06 -1.90 8.95
C ASN A 248 -6.69 -1.30 10.32
N ALA A 249 -6.96 -2.03 11.40
CA ALA A 249 -6.64 -1.60 12.77
C ALA A 249 -6.37 -2.80 13.67
N ASN A 250 -5.67 -2.55 14.79
CA ASN A 250 -5.43 -3.54 15.85
C ASN A 250 -6.67 -3.77 16.73
N GLU A 251 -7.83 -3.96 16.11
CA GLU A 251 -9.12 -4.18 16.76
C GLU A 251 -9.79 -5.43 16.18
N ALA A 252 -10.63 -6.09 17.00
CA ALA A 252 -11.32 -7.30 16.57
C ALA A 252 -12.16 -7.05 15.31
N GLY A 253 -11.98 -7.89 14.28
CA GLY A 253 -12.68 -7.75 13.00
C GLY A 253 -12.10 -6.72 12.02
N GLN A 254 -11.05 -5.98 12.39
CA GLN A 254 -10.45 -4.93 11.55
C GLN A 254 -9.08 -5.32 10.99
N ASP A 255 -8.47 -6.40 11.48
CA ASP A 255 -7.16 -6.85 11.03
C ASP A 255 -7.25 -7.51 9.63
N ALA A 256 -6.56 -6.91 8.65
CA ALA A 256 -6.48 -7.40 7.27
C ALA A 256 -5.75 -8.75 7.16
N TRP A 257 -4.91 -9.11 8.13
CA TRP A 257 -4.29 -10.44 8.20
C TRP A 257 -5.23 -11.51 8.77
N ALA A 258 -6.29 -11.12 9.48
CA ALA A 258 -7.18 -12.03 10.20
C ALA A 258 -8.11 -12.88 9.30
N GLY A 259 -7.82 -12.95 8.01
CA GLY A 259 -8.40 -13.88 7.04
C GLY A 259 -7.61 -15.17 6.81
N VAL A 260 -6.42 -15.36 7.41
CA VAL A 260 -5.58 -16.55 7.14
C VAL A 260 -5.66 -17.58 8.26
N GLY A 261 -6.45 -18.63 8.05
CA GLY A 261 -6.32 -19.88 8.80
C GLY A 261 -6.80 -19.88 10.26
N VAL A 262 -7.53 -18.86 10.72
CA VAL A 262 -8.19 -18.88 12.04
C VAL A 262 -9.69 -19.13 11.93
N ASN A 263 -10.22 -19.85 12.91
CA ASN A 263 -11.64 -20.11 13.09
C ASN A 263 -12.12 -19.48 14.42
N PRO A 264 -13.04 -18.52 14.41
CA PRO A 264 -13.69 -17.96 13.22
C PRO A 264 -12.80 -16.94 12.48
N PRO A 265 -12.84 -16.89 11.13
CA PRO A 265 -12.19 -15.86 10.33
C PRO A 265 -12.79 -14.48 10.65
N GLN A 266 -11.97 -13.43 10.68
CA GLN A 266 -12.38 -12.06 11.04
C GLN A 266 -11.96 -11.11 9.90
N ALA A 267 -12.85 -10.79 8.95
CA ALA A 267 -12.44 -10.19 7.67
C ALA A 267 -12.90 -8.72 7.49
N ASN A 268 -11.96 -7.78 7.58
CA ASN A 268 -12.05 -6.47 6.94
C ASN A 268 -11.43 -6.53 5.51
N VAL A 269 -11.78 -7.59 4.79
CA VAL A 269 -11.22 -7.91 3.46
C VAL A 269 -12.34 -8.44 2.59
N ALA A 270 -12.41 -7.95 1.35
CA ALA A 270 -13.27 -8.54 0.32
C ALA A 270 -12.52 -8.72 -1.00
N VAL A 271 -12.81 -9.80 -1.72
CA VAL A 271 -12.25 -10.04 -3.06
C VAL A 271 -13.03 -9.21 -4.07
N VAL A 272 -12.33 -8.54 -4.98
CA VAL A 272 -12.94 -7.83 -6.10
C VAL A 272 -13.33 -8.83 -7.18
N THR A 273 -14.60 -8.85 -7.58
CA THR A 273 -15.12 -9.80 -8.59
C THR A 273 -15.48 -9.11 -9.91
N ALA A 274 -15.75 -7.81 -9.90
CA ALA A 274 -15.91 -7.02 -11.11
C ALA A 274 -15.63 -5.53 -10.84
N LEU A 275 -15.21 -4.84 -11.90
CA LEU A 275 -15.15 -3.39 -11.97
C LEU A 275 -15.90 -2.95 -13.23
N ALA A 276 -16.76 -1.94 -13.10
CA ALA A 276 -17.52 -1.37 -14.20
C ALA A 276 -17.52 0.17 -14.08
N PRO A 277 -17.77 0.91 -15.17
CA PRO A 277 -18.05 2.33 -15.06
C PRO A 277 -19.23 2.58 -14.10
N GLY A 278 -19.01 3.46 -13.13
CA GLY A 278 -20.00 3.91 -12.16
C GLY A 278 -20.89 5.03 -12.71
N GLY A 279 -21.87 5.44 -11.92
CA GLY A 279 -22.70 6.61 -12.23
C GLY A 279 -22.17 7.84 -11.50
N SER A 280 -21.53 8.78 -12.20
CA SER A 280 -21.08 10.05 -11.62
C SER A 280 -21.66 11.26 -12.34
N ASP A 281 -22.26 12.22 -11.62
CA ASP A 281 -22.57 13.56 -12.16
C ASP A 281 -21.72 14.69 -11.55
N ASP A 282 -20.77 14.36 -10.68
CA ASP A 282 -19.78 15.31 -10.14
C ASP A 282 -18.70 15.69 -11.17
N GLY A 283 -18.72 15.06 -12.35
CA GLY A 283 -17.71 15.24 -13.40
C GLY A 283 -16.33 14.65 -13.05
N ALA A 284 -16.18 14.02 -11.87
CA ALA A 284 -14.94 13.40 -11.41
C ALA A 284 -14.76 11.97 -11.94
N GLY A 285 -15.80 11.38 -12.53
CA GLY A 285 -15.83 9.96 -12.85
C GLY A 285 -16.09 9.13 -11.60
N SER A 286 -16.68 7.96 -11.78
CA SER A 286 -16.83 6.96 -10.73
C SER A 286 -16.71 5.59 -11.36
N ASP A 287 -16.12 4.66 -10.63
CA ASP A 287 -16.15 3.24 -10.95
C ASP A 287 -17.00 2.51 -9.92
N ARG A 288 -17.77 1.53 -10.41
CA ARG A 288 -18.55 0.60 -9.61
C ARG A 288 -17.74 -0.65 -9.35
N LEU A 289 -17.59 -0.96 -8.08
CA LEU A 289 -16.90 -2.13 -7.57
C LEU A 289 -17.92 -3.19 -7.19
N THR A 290 -17.71 -4.42 -7.66
CA THR A 290 -18.42 -5.61 -7.18
C THR A 290 -17.45 -6.46 -6.38
N ILE A 291 -17.88 -6.89 -5.19
CA ILE A 291 -17.08 -7.70 -4.28
C ILE A 291 -17.77 -9.00 -3.91
N SER A 292 -16.97 -9.99 -3.50
CA SER A 292 -17.48 -11.15 -2.76
C SER A 292 -17.63 -10.76 -1.29
N ASN A 293 -18.80 -10.25 -0.91
CA ASN A 293 -19.09 -9.70 0.41
C ASN A 293 -19.50 -10.72 1.47
N LEU A 294 -19.65 -12.00 1.07
CA LEU A 294 -20.06 -13.10 1.93
C LEU A 294 -19.07 -14.26 1.80
N ASN A 295 -18.36 -14.56 2.89
CA ASN A 295 -17.61 -15.81 2.98
C ASN A 295 -18.59 -16.92 3.38
N LEU A 296 -19.07 -17.67 2.37
CA LEU A 296 -20.04 -18.77 2.48
C LEU A 296 -19.66 -19.85 3.51
N THR A 297 -18.39 -19.94 3.88
CA THR A 297 -17.88 -20.93 4.86
C THR A 297 -17.95 -20.41 6.30
N SER A 298 -18.02 -19.09 6.50
CA SER A 298 -17.97 -18.45 7.83
C SER A 298 -19.23 -17.65 8.20
N GLY A 299 -20.08 -17.31 7.23
CA GLY A 299 -21.35 -16.59 7.46
C GLY A 299 -21.19 -15.12 7.88
N LEU A 300 -20.00 -14.52 7.70
CA LEU A 300 -19.69 -13.14 8.08
C LEU A 300 -19.57 -12.22 6.88
N CYS A 301 -19.89 -10.95 7.11
CA CYS A 301 -19.88 -9.87 6.12
C CYS A 301 -18.53 -9.18 6.02
N ALA A 302 -18.17 -8.80 4.80
CA ALA A 302 -17.08 -7.87 4.58
C ALA A 302 -17.39 -6.51 5.27
N PHE A 303 -16.32 -5.87 5.74
CA PHE A 303 -16.32 -4.50 6.32
C PHE A 303 -17.26 -4.31 7.51
N PRO A 304 -16.85 -4.77 8.72
CA PRO A 304 -17.66 -4.59 9.91
C PRO A 304 -17.74 -3.15 10.42
N ARG A 305 -16.91 -2.22 9.92
CA ARG A 305 -16.94 -0.79 10.29
C ARG A 305 -16.46 0.11 9.16
N GLU A 306 -17.00 1.33 9.17
CA GLU A 306 -16.55 2.46 8.33
C GLU A 306 -15.09 2.82 8.61
N SER A 307 -14.40 3.38 7.61
CA SER A 307 -13.07 3.98 7.79
C SER A 307 -13.14 5.48 8.02
N ASP A 308 -12.14 6.02 8.69
CA ASP A 308 -12.04 7.46 8.91
C ASP A 308 -11.76 8.14 7.56
N GLY A 309 -12.61 9.11 7.20
CA GLY A 309 -12.49 9.83 5.93
C GLY A 309 -12.89 9.04 4.68
N GLN A 310 -13.68 7.96 4.83
CA GLN A 310 -14.24 7.17 3.72
C GLN A 310 -13.18 6.51 2.82
N ARG A 311 -12.02 6.19 3.36
CA ARG A 311 -10.89 5.58 2.62
C ARG A 311 -11.13 4.09 2.35
N LEU A 312 -10.73 3.66 1.16
CA LEU A 312 -10.68 2.27 0.74
C LEU A 312 -9.34 2.00 0.04
N TYR A 313 -8.71 0.89 0.38
CA TYR A 313 -7.41 0.48 -0.17
C TYR A 313 -7.59 -0.79 -1.00
N PHE A 314 -7.01 -0.81 -2.18
CA PHE A 314 -6.77 -2.00 -2.95
C PHE A 314 -5.41 -2.57 -2.57
N VAL A 315 -5.40 -3.82 -2.13
CA VAL A 315 -4.24 -4.48 -1.57
C VAL A 315 -3.82 -5.62 -2.49
N ASP A 316 -2.52 -5.68 -2.80
CA ASP A 316 -1.90 -6.74 -3.59
C ASP A 316 -1.46 -7.90 -2.68
N ARG A 317 -0.59 -8.76 -3.19
CA ARG A 317 -0.04 -9.91 -2.50
C ARG A 317 0.78 -9.53 -1.27
N PRO A 318 0.76 -10.38 -0.23
CA PRO A 318 1.59 -10.22 0.94
C PRO A 318 3.04 -10.37 0.55
N ILE A 319 3.87 -9.48 1.07
CA ILE A 319 5.30 -9.46 0.85
C ILE A 319 5.98 -9.75 2.18
N GLN A 320 6.96 -10.65 2.16
CA GLN A 320 7.83 -10.91 3.28
C GLN A 320 9.29 -10.66 2.88
N PHE A 321 10.02 -9.95 3.72
CA PHE A 321 11.47 -9.93 3.70
C PHE A 321 11.97 -10.84 4.80
N THR A 322 12.86 -11.77 4.46
CA THR A 322 13.31 -12.79 5.39
C THR A 322 14.79 -13.09 5.25
N CYS A 323 15.44 -13.30 6.40
CA CYS A 323 16.81 -13.76 6.51
C CYS A 323 16.78 -15.17 7.10
N PRO A 324 16.77 -16.22 6.26
CA PRO A 324 16.56 -17.60 6.72
C PRO A 324 17.78 -18.17 7.47
N GLY A 325 18.92 -17.47 7.48
CA GLY A 325 20.14 -17.87 8.18
C GLY A 325 21.19 -18.56 7.30
N ASP A 326 20.97 -18.63 5.99
CA ASP A 326 21.89 -19.19 4.98
C ASP A 326 22.84 -18.14 4.38
N GLY A 327 22.89 -16.94 4.94
CA GLY A 327 23.66 -15.82 4.40
C GLY A 327 22.93 -15.01 3.33
N THR A 328 21.63 -15.23 3.10
CA THR A 328 20.83 -14.48 2.12
C THR A 328 19.76 -13.62 2.78
N LEU A 329 19.37 -12.56 2.07
CA LEU A 329 18.15 -11.80 2.31
C LEU A 329 17.25 -11.98 1.09
N LEU A 330 16.04 -12.49 1.32
CA LEU A 330 15.06 -12.79 0.29
C LEU A 330 13.84 -11.88 0.43
N LYS A 331 13.31 -11.41 -0.70
CA LYS A 331 11.94 -10.92 -0.83
C LYS A 331 11.09 -12.09 -1.32
N VAL A 332 10.16 -12.55 -0.50
CA VAL A 332 9.23 -13.62 -0.81
C VAL A 332 7.84 -13.03 -0.98
N ILE A 333 7.17 -13.38 -2.07
CA ILE A 333 5.75 -13.10 -2.29
C ILE A 333 5.00 -14.42 -2.39
N ASP A 334 3.69 -14.39 -2.21
CA ASP A 334 2.84 -15.59 -2.30
C ASP A 334 3.23 -16.71 -1.31
N TYR A 335 3.72 -16.34 -0.12
CA TYR A 335 4.16 -17.28 0.92
C TYR A 335 3.03 -17.78 1.84
N LEU A 336 1.81 -17.26 1.67
CA LEU A 336 0.62 -17.65 2.44
C LEU A 336 -0.33 -18.47 1.57
N ALA A 337 -0.84 -19.56 2.13
CA ALA A 337 -1.58 -20.60 1.40
C ALA A 337 -3.11 -20.59 1.67
N ALA A 338 -3.71 -19.46 2.03
CA ALA A 338 -5.15 -19.37 2.31
C ALA A 338 -5.80 -18.25 1.48
N PRO A 339 -7.11 -18.30 1.18
CA PRO A 339 -7.79 -17.16 0.55
C PRO A 339 -7.72 -15.88 1.41
N PRO A 340 -7.70 -14.68 0.81
CA PRO A 340 -7.71 -14.41 -0.63
C PRO A 340 -6.34 -14.62 -1.32
N TYR A 341 -5.34 -15.12 -0.61
CA TYR A 341 -3.99 -15.35 -1.11
C TYR A 341 -4.00 -16.56 -2.07
N TRP A 342 -3.86 -16.27 -3.37
CA TRP A 342 -3.83 -17.29 -4.41
C TRP A 342 -2.72 -18.27 -4.13
N ASN A 343 -3.07 -19.56 -4.15
CA ASN A 343 -2.16 -20.68 -3.94
C ASN A 343 -1.11 -20.70 -5.07
N ALA A 344 -0.06 -19.91 -4.94
CA ALA A 344 1.10 -19.96 -5.81
C ALA A 344 2.28 -20.50 -5.01
N ASP A 345 3.19 -21.16 -5.71
CA ASP A 345 4.49 -21.49 -5.16
C ASP A 345 5.18 -20.18 -4.72
N PRO A 346 5.75 -20.11 -3.51
CA PRO A 346 6.35 -18.89 -3.00
C PRO A 346 7.45 -18.40 -3.96
N LEU A 347 7.26 -17.20 -4.50
CA LEU A 347 8.21 -16.60 -5.41
C LEU A 347 9.26 -15.83 -4.61
N SER A 348 10.50 -16.29 -4.67
CA SER A 348 11.61 -15.71 -3.92
C SER A 348 12.55 -14.93 -4.83
N THR A 349 12.86 -13.69 -4.45
CA THR A 349 13.87 -12.84 -5.10
C THR A 349 15.01 -12.57 -4.14
N LEU A 350 16.24 -12.86 -4.57
CA LEU A 350 17.45 -12.52 -3.82
C LEU A 350 17.68 -11.01 -3.79
N LEU A 351 17.81 -10.43 -2.60
CA LEU A 351 18.09 -9.00 -2.41
C LEU A 351 19.55 -8.74 -2.04
N ALA A 352 20.13 -9.58 -1.19
CA ALA A 352 21.52 -9.50 -0.77
C ALA A 352 22.05 -10.89 -0.41
N THR A 353 23.35 -11.06 -0.56
CA THR A 353 24.12 -12.20 -0.05
C THR A 353 25.03 -11.72 1.08
N GLN A 354 25.77 -12.65 1.70
CA GLN A 354 26.71 -12.34 2.78
C GLN A 354 26.02 -11.69 4.00
N VAL A 355 24.75 -12.02 4.23
CA VAL A 355 23.95 -11.48 5.32
C VAL A 355 24.31 -12.20 6.61
N ALA A 356 24.95 -11.49 7.53
CA ALA A 356 25.32 -12.02 8.84
C ALA A 356 24.14 -11.97 9.83
N SER A 357 23.34 -10.90 9.78
CA SER A 357 22.14 -10.78 10.61
C SER A 357 21.16 -9.75 10.07
N CYS A 358 19.89 -9.96 10.42
CA CYS A 358 18.79 -9.03 10.18
C CYS A 358 18.06 -8.76 11.49
N ASN A 359 17.67 -7.51 11.69
CA ASN A 359 16.84 -7.12 12.81
C ASN A 359 15.81 -6.09 12.34
N PHE A 360 14.56 -6.52 12.29
CA PHE A 360 13.40 -5.69 12.01
C PHE A 360 12.68 -5.39 13.32
N SER A 361 12.29 -4.13 13.51
CA SER A 361 11.45 -3.68 14.61
C SER A 361 10.44 -2.65 14.13
N VAL A 362 9.30 -2.57 14.80
CA VAL A 362 8.26 -1.57 14.52
C VAL A 362 7.96 -0.84 15.82
N SER A 363 7.85 0.48 15.75
CA SER A 363 7.38 1.30 16.87
C SER A 363 6.10 2.03 16.46
N THR A 364 5.11 1.99 17.35
CA THR A 364 3.84 2.69 17.21
C THR A 364 3.79 3.80 18.25
N LEU A 365 4.01 5.04 17.82
CA LEU A 365 4.02 6.20 18.72
C LEU A 365 2.69 6.95 18.63
N GLY A 366 1.70 6.52 19.43
CA GLY A 366 0.39 7.18 19.50
C GLY A 366 -0.33 7.19 18.15
N ASN A 367 -0.69 8.38 17.67
CA ASN A 367 -1.41 8.58 16.39
C ASN A 367 -0.48 8.76 15.17
N ASN A 368 0.84 8.64 15.34
CA ASN A 368 1.77 8.73 14.21
C ASN A 368 1.78 7.44 13.39
N PRO A 369 2.02 7.52 12.07
CA PRO A 369 2.22 6.33 11.26
C PRO A 369 3.33 5.46 11.85
N PRO A 370 3.16 4.12 11.84
CA PRO A 370 4.15 3.21 12.40
C PRO A 370 5.51 3.38 11.71
N LEU A 371 6.56 3.38 12.53
CA LEU A 371 7.94 3.51 12.06
C LEU A 371 8.62 2.15 12.11
N VAL A 372 8.97 1.64 10.92
CA VAL A 372 9.71 0.40 10.76
C VAL A 372 11.20 0.71 10.77
N THR A 373 11.95 0.07 11.66
CA THR A 373 13.41 0.12 11.69
C THR A 373 13.98 -1.17 11.12
N ILE A 374 14.85 -1.02 10.12
CA ILE A 374 15.53 -2.10 9.43
C ILE A 374 17.00 -2.02 9.79
N SER A 375 17.57 -3.06 10.41
CA SER A 375 19.01 -3.18 10.63
C SER A 375 19.55 -4.42 9.94
N LEU A 376 20.57 -4.23 9.11
CA LEU A 376 21.14 -5.28 8.27
C LEU A 376 22.66 -5.30 8.44
N THR A 377 23.21 -6.46 8.82
CA THR A 377 24.65 -6.68 8.89
C THR A 377 25.10 -7.61 7.78
N LEU A 378 26.05 -7.19 6.97
CA LEU A 378 26.71 -8.03 5.97
C LEU A 378 28.16 -8.28 6.37
N THR A 379 28.65 -9.49 6.15
CA THR A 379 30.02 -9.91 6.44
C THR A 379 30.61 -10.64 5.25
N SER A 380 31.73 -10.14 4.72
CA SER A 380 32.46 -10.78 3.62
C SER A 380 33.16 -12.07 4.07
N PRO A 381 33.53 -12.96 3.12
CA PRO A 381 34.34 -14.14 3.43
C PRO A 381 35.71 -13.83 4.06
N SER A 382 36.25 -12.62 3.86
CA SER A 382 37.51 -12.16 4.46
C SER A 382 37.35 -11.71 5.93
N GLY A 383 36.09 -11.63 6.42
CA GLY A 383 35.75 -11.22 7.78
C GLY A 383 35.39 -9.73 7.93
N GLU A 384 35.44 -8.93 6.86
CA GLU A 384 34.98 -7.54 6.90
C GLU A 384 33.47 -7.47 7.09
N SER A 385 33.00 -6.58 7.98
CA SER A 385 31.57 -6.45 8.30
C SER A 385 31.08 -5.02 8.22
N VAL A 386 29.85 -4.84 7.74
CA VAL A 386 29.14 -3.56 7.66
C VAL A 386 27.74 -3.73 8.27
N ASN A 387 27.36 -2.82 9.16
CA ASN A 387 25.99 -2.73 9.69
C ASN A 387 25.34 -1.44 9.19
N ILE A 388 24.17 -1.54 8.58
CA ILE A 388 23.36 -0.41 8.13
C ILE A 388 21.99 -0.48 8.78
N THR A 389 21.60 0.63 9.40
CA THR A 389 20.25 0.83 9.95
C THR A 389 19.54 1.91 9.16
N SER A 390 18.26 1.69 8.86
CA SER A 390 17.37 2.69 8.27
C SER A 390 15.98 2.62 8.89
N GLN A 391 15.21 3.68 8.69
CA GLN A 391 13.84 3.82 9.16
C GLN A 391 12.92 4.21 8.02
N ALA A 392 11.77 3.53 7.92
CA ALA A 392 10.73 3.82 6.95
C ALA A 392 9.40 4.03 7.69
N SER A 393 8.71 5.12 7.36
CA SER A 393 7.34 5.35 7.80
C SER A 393 6.36 4.78 6.78
N ILE A 394 5.26 4.23 7.26
CA ILE A 394 4.17 3.82 6.38
C ILE A 394 3.32 5.05 6.07
N ASP A 395 3.23 5.45 4.80
CA ASP A 395 2.48 6.64 4.39
C ASP A 395 1.72 6.36 3.08
N ASN A 396 0.45 6.00 3.22
CA ASN A 396 -0.47 5.93 2.10
C ASN A 396 -1.38 7.15 2.15
N GLY A 397 -0.90 8.26 1.59
CA GLY A 397 -1.53 9.59 1.64
C GLY A 397 -2.78 9.74 0.75
N ILE A 398 -3.88 9.06 1.08
CA ILE A 398 -5.20 9.21 0.40
C ILE A 398 -6.11 10.22 1.12
#